data_AF-A0A839V481-F1
#
_entry.id   AF-A0A839V481-F1
#
_cell.length_a   1.000
_cell.length_b   1.000
_cell.length_c   1.000
_cell.angle_alpha   90.00
_cell.angle_beta   90.00
_cell.angle_gamma   90.00
#
_symmetry.space_group_name_H-M   'P 1'
#
loop_
_entity.id
_entity.type
_entity.pdbx_description
1 polymer ?
#
loop_
_entity_poly.entity_id
_entity_poly.type
_entity_poly.pdbx_seq_one_letter_code
_entity_poly.pdbx_strand_id
1 'polypeptide(L)' 'MNVSLISESGLYKLVMRSDKREARLFQDWVTRVVLPTIRQTGAYVVGEEKLTLTL' A
#
# COMPACT_ATOMS: atom_id res chain seq x y z
N MET A 1 -0.46 -29.93 8.56
CA MET A 1 -0.37 -28.68 7.77
C MET A 1 0.47 -27.70 8.57
N ASN A 2 1.54 -27.16 7.99
CA ASN A 2 2.37 -26.18 8.68
C ASN A 2 1.88 -24.78 8.30
N VAL A 3 1.27 -24.06 9.24
CA VAL A 3 0.81 -22.69 9.03
C VAL A 3 2.01 -21.77 9.23
N SER A 4 2.45 -21.13 8.15
CA SER A 4 3.48 -20.10 8.25
C SER A 4 2.84 -18.79 8.68
N LEU A 5 3.11 -18.37 9.92
CA LEU A 5 2.67 -17.09 10.45
C LEU A 5 3.76 -16.06 10.18
N ILE A 6 3.36 -14.92 9.62
CA ILE A 6 4.24 -13.77 9.43
C ILE A 6 3.65 -12.57 10.15
N SER A 7 4.52 -11.72 10.69
CA SER A 7 4.08 -10.44 11.24
C SER A 7 3.66 -9.50 10.12
N GLU A 8 2.90 -8.46 10.47
CA GLU A 8 2.48 -7.41 9.53
C GLU A 8 3.70 -6.75 8.84
N SER A 9 4.74 -6.42 9.61
CA SER A 9 5.99 -5.90 9.04
C SER A 9 6.65 -6.87 8.05
N GLY A 10 6.55 -8.17 8.30
CA GLY A 10 7.04 -9.22 7.41
C GLY A 10 6.20 -9.32 6.14
N LEU A 11 4.88 -9.21 6.25
CA LEU A 11 3.96 -9.16 5.12
C LEU A 11 4.30 -8.01 4.18
N TYR A 12 4.47 -6.79 4.69
CA TYR A 12 4.81 -5.64 3.86
C TYR A 12 6.17 -5.82 3.16
N LYS A 13 7.20 -6.29 3.88
CA LYS A 13 8.51 -6.59 3.28
C LYS A 13 8.41 -7.64 2.17
N LEU A 14 7.61 -8.68 2.38
CA LEU A 14 7.40 -9.75 1.40
C LEU A 14 6.71 -9.21 0.16
N VAL A 15 5.61 -8.47 0.32
CA VAL A 15 4.87 -7.91 -0.82
C VAL A 15 5.72 -6.91 -1.59
N MET A 16 6.48 -6.05 -0.92
CA MET A 16 7.35 -5.05 -1.57
C MET A 16 8.54 -5.64 -2.33
N ARG A 17 8.92 -6.89 -2.06
CA ARG A 17 9.99 -7.61 -2.77
C ARG A 17 9.49 -8.63 -3.78
N SER A 18 8.19 -8.84 -3.88
CA SER A 18 7.59 -9.87 -4.72
C SER A 18 7.53 -9.44 -6.18
N ASP A 19 8.00 -10.30 -7.09
CA ASP A 19 7.89 -10.12 -8.54
C ASP A 19 6.54 -10.58 -9.12
N LYS A 20 5.64 -11.08 -8.27
CA LYS A 20 4.31 -11.54 -8.71
C LYS A 20 3.45 -10.36 -9.19
N ARG A 21 2.68 -10.58 -10.27
CA ARG A 21 1.82 -9.54 -10.87
C ARG A 21 0.79 -8.99 -9.88
N GLU A 22 0.30 -9.83 -8.98
CA GLU A 22 -0.67 -9.46 -7.95
C GLU A 22 -0.04 -8.52 -6.90
N ALA A 23 1.24 -8.70 -6.59
CA ALA A 23 1.96 -7.82 -5.66
C ALA A 23 2.19 -6.42 -6.25
N ARG A 24 2.39 -6.33 -7.56
CA ARG A 24 2.58 -5.05 -8.27
C ARG A 24 1.39 -4.11 -8.08
N LEU A 25 0.15 -4.61 -8.09
CA LEU A 25 -1.04 -3.77 -7.85
C LEU A 25 -1.00 -3.10 -6.48
N PHE A 26 -0.61 -3.85 -5.44
CA PHE A 26 -0.46 -3.31 -4.09
C PHE A 26 0.72 -2.33 -3.99
N GLN A 27 1.87 -2.69 -4.58
CA GLN A 27 3.05 -1.83 -4.63
C GLN A 27 2.74 -0.48 -5.32
N ASP A 28 2.06 -0.53 -6.47
CA ASP A 28 1.68 0.66 -7.24
C ASP A 28 0.68 1.51 -6.45
N TRP A 29 -0.33 0.91 -5.80
CA TRP A 29 -1.25 1.65 -4.94
C TRP A 29 -0.54 2.33 -3.78
N VAL A 30 0.36 1.63 -3.06
CA VAL A 30 1.11 2.23 -1.95
C VAL A 30 2.01 3.37 -2.44
N THR A 31 2.75 3.17 -3.54
CA THR A 31 3.75 4.13 -4.00
C THR A 31 3.19 5.31 -4.79
N ARG A 32 2.04 5.15 -5.44
CA ARG A 32 1.42 6.19 -6.27
C ARG A 32 0.26 6.91 -5.59
N VAL A 33 -0.36 6.31 -4.57
CA VAL A 33 -1.50 6.90 -3.86
C VAL A 33 -1.13 7.14 -2.40
N VAL A 34 -0.90 6.08 -1.63
CA VAL A 34 -0.79 6.18 -0.16
C VAL A 34 0.39 7.05 0.27
N LEU A 35 1.60 6.74 -0.17
CA LEU A 35 2.80 7.47 0.24
C LEU A 35 2.79 8.93 -0.25
N PRO A 36 2.41 9.24 -1.51
CA PRO A 36 2.24 10.63 -1.94
C PRO A 36 1.20 11.40 -1.14
N THR A 37 0.07 10.80 -0.78
CA THR A 37 -0.95 11.45 0.06
C THR A 37 -0.38 11.77 1.44
N ILE A 38 0.20 10.78 2.13
CA ILE A 38 0.81 10.98 3.45
C ILE A 38 1.88 12.08 3.42
N ARG A 39 2.71 12.13 2.37
CA ARG A 39 3.74 13.18 2.22
C ARG A 39 3.15 14.59 2.08
N GLN A 40 1.97 14.71 1.49
CA GLN A 40 1.31 16.01 1.24
C GLN A 40 0.44 16.45 2.41
N THR A 41 -0.32 15.54 2.99
CA THR A 41 -1.37 15.86 3.99
C THR A 41 -1.01 15.44 5.41
N GLY A 42 0.04 14.62 5.58
CA GLY A 42 0.45 14.05 6.87
C GLY A 42 -0.30 12.76 7.24
N ALA A 43 -1.33 12.35 6.49
CA ALA A 43 -2.10 11.14 6.76
C ALA A 43 -2.75 10.57 5.48
N TYR A 44 -3.07 9.27 5.48
CA TYR A 44 -3.94 8.67 4.47
C TYR A 44 -5.27 8.28 5.12
N VAL A 45 -6.35 8.91 4.69
CA VAL A 45 -7.71 8.63 5.16
C VAL A 45 -8.48 8.00 4.01
N VAL A 46 -8.89 6.74 4.21
CA VAL A 46 -9.67 6.00 3.21
C VAL A 46 -10.98 6.75 2.95
N GLY A 47 -11.25 7.08 1.69
CA GLY A 47 -12.44 7.87 1.27
C GLY A 47 -12.18 9.35 0.95
N GLU A 48 -11.04 9.94 1.35
CA GLU A 48 -10.69 11.32 0.97
C GLU A 48 -10.00 11.42 -0.39
N GLU A 49 -9.60 10.30 -0.99
CA GLU A 49 -8.94 10.24 -2.30
C GLU A 49 -9.79 10.81 -3.46
N LYS A 50 -11.10 10.98 -3.27
CA LYS A 50 -11.99 11.67 -4.22
C LYS A 50 -11.91 13.20 -4.14
N LEU A 51 -11.49 13.77 -3.01
CA LEU A 51 -11.50 15.24 -2.82
C LEU A 51 -10.41 15.93 -3.65
N THR A 52 -9.26 15.28 -3.86
CA THR A 52 -8.17 15.82 -4.69
C THR A 52 -8.39 15.62 -6.20
N LEU A 53 -9.25 14.69 -6.61
CA LEU A 53 -9.56 14.43 -8.03
C LEU A 53 -10.78 15.21 -8.55
N THR A 54 -11.42 16.01 -7.69
CA THR A 54 -12.65 16.77 -8.01
C THR A 54 -12.45 18.29 -7.91
N LEU A 55 -11.27 18.75 -7.49
CA LEU A 55 -10.84 20.16 -7.50
C LEU A 55 -9.74 20.35 -8.55
#